data_AF-A0A6G4XEB9-F1
#
_entry.id   AF-A0A6G4XEB9-F1
#
_cell.length_a   1.000
_cell.length_b   1.000
_cell.length_c   1.000
_cell.angle_alpha   90.00
_cell.angle_beta   90.00
_cell.angle_gamma   90.00
#
_symmetry.space_group_name_H-M   'P 1'
#
loop_
_entity.id
_entity.type
_entity.pdbx_description
1 polymer ?
#
loop_
_entity_poly.entity_id
_entity_poly.type
_entity_poly.pdbx_seq_one_letter_code
_entity_poly.pdbx_strand_id
1 'polypeptide(L)'
;MTLAIPAPEVPSQTVEAAPVPETIAQDAREFGAYARTGGWTFALKVARSVRPGGQSAEDSDKVSAKRFAELAGCSPERVMRFYKAWDVAADDGLVPQFETLQPGVDVELPEADVWLSYYSSRSSATSVRGSAITAAAEAEGIRPTKALEVAENPTALRAAILADPSTAQAARSALLDRIEEDDALRSALARDVAAREELKKAVAGETKVSDRIEFVRQVAEGGQVKTPAGQVIEAPAELRQEAERHLSLLDELDEGDEAGEWAAEAYGTVKTLIQETVEADPELRVAERRTKFYSSLSKATKVFEELTFDDADEFYEDEMVARLEELQGALAVCIEALRKAAG
;
A
#
# COMPACT_ATOMS: atom_id res chain seq x y z
N MET A 1 -1.93 -57.36 -30.74
CA MET A 1 -2.00 -56.64 -32.04
C MET A 1 -2.68 -55.32 -31.80
N THR A 2 -1.90 -54.27 -31.58
CA THR A 2 -2.40 -52.93 -31.26
C THR A 2 -2.40 -52.13 -32.55
N LEU A 3 -3.60 -51.78 -33.04
CA LEU A 3 -3.77 -50.96 -34.24
C LEU A 3 -3.42 -49.50 -33.90
N ALA A 4 -2.36 -49.00 -34.51
CA ALA A 4 -1.98 -47.59 -34.48
C ALA A 4 -2.93 -46.80 -35.39
N ILE A 5 -3.64 -45.82 -34.84
CA ILE A 5 -4.41 -44.82 -35.58
C ILE A 5 -3.45 -43.67 -35.92
N PRO A 6 -3.16 -43.38 -37.20
CA PRO A 6 -2.35 -42.23 -37.55
C PRO A 6 -3.12 -40.92 -37.29
N ALA A 7 -2.42 -39.94 -36.74
CA ALA A 7 -2.91 -38.58 -36.54
C ALA A 7 -3.27 -37.93 -37.89
N PRO A 8 -4.32 -37.10 -37.97
CA PRO A 8 -4.63 -36.38 -39.19
C PRO A 8 -3.56 -35.31 -39.45
N GLU A 9 -2.86 -35.43 -40.57
CA GLU A 9 -2.06 -34.36 -41.15
C GLU A 9 -2.99 -33.18 -41.45
N VAL A 10 -2.86 -32.11 -40.67
CA VAL A 10 -3.46 -30.82 -41.00
C VAL A 10 -2.67 -30.29 -42.20
N PRO A 11 -3.29 -30.08 -43.38
CA PRO A 11 -2.58 -29.44 -44.47
C PRO A 11 -2.25 -28.01 -44.05
N SER A 12 -0.96 -27.69 -43.96
CA SER A 12 -0.46 -26.31 -43.96
C SER A 12 -0.93 -25.67 -45.26
N GLN A 13 -2.10 -25.04 -45.20
CA GLN A 13 -2.52 -24.06 -46.19
C GLN A 13 -1.61 -22.86 -46.02
N THR A 14 -0.51 -22.86 -46.78
CA THR A 14 0.19 -21.63 -47.14
C THR A 14 -0.82 -20.81 -47.93
N VAL A 15 -1.54 -19.92 -47.25
CA VAL A 15 -2.35 -18.89 -47.91
C VAL A 15 -1.35 -18.07 -48.71
N GLU A 16 -1.36 -18.28 -50.02
CA GLU A 16 -0.57 -17.52 -50.97
C GLU A 16 -0.93 -16.05 -50.77
N ALA A 17 -0.02 -15.31 -50.12
CA ALA A 17 -0.26 -13.92 -49.76
C ALA A 17 -0.51 -13.13 -51.04
N ALA A 18 -1.68 -12.49 -51.13
CA ALA A 18 -2.02 -11.60 -52.23
C ALA A 18 -0.84 -10.66 -52.56
N PRO A 19 -0.57 -10.37 -53.83
CA PRO A 19 0.55 -9.52 -54.23
C PRO A 19 0.43 -8.17 -53.53
N VAL A 20 1.42 -7.84 -52.71
CA VAL A 20 1.47 -6.54 -52.02
C VAL A 20 1.78 -5.45 -53.05
N PRO A 21 1.02 -4.35 -53.11
CA PRO A 21 1.35 -3.22 -53.98
C PRO A 21 2.78 -2.73 -53.76
N GLU A 22 3.52 -2.46 -54.85
CA GLU A 22 4.94 -2.06 -54.77
C GLU A 22 5.14 -0.77 -53.94
N THR A 23 4.17 0.14 -53.97
CA THR A 23 4.17 1.37 -53.15
C THR A 23 4.17 1.06 -51.65
N ILE A 24 3.38 0.08 -51.22
CA ILE A 24 3.33 -0.37 -49.81
C ILE A 24 4.64 -1.08 -49.44
N ALA A 25 5.19 -1.89 -50.33
CA ALA A 25 6.45 -2.58 -50.11
C ALA A 25 7.64 -1.59 -50.02
N GLN A 26 7.61 -0.51 -50.81
CA GLN A 26 8.57 0.58 -50.73
C GLN A 26 8.43 1.35 -49.41
N ASP A 27 7.21 1.72 -49.02
CA ASP A 27 6.96 2.42 -47.76
C ASP A 27 7.37 1.59 -46.53
N ALA A 28 7.11 0.30 -46.53
CA ALA A 28 7.53 -0.59 -45.47
C ALA A 28 9.06 -0.68 -45.38
N ARG A 29 9.76 -0.79 -46.53
CA ARG A 29 11.24 -0.78 -46.57
C ARG A 29 11.81 0.53 -46.02
N GLU A 30 11.28 1.66 -46.46
CA GLU A 30 11.72 2.98 -46.00
C GLU A 30 11.41 3.20 -44.51
N PHE A 31 10.24 2.79 -44.04
CA PHE A 31 9.87 2.84 -42.63
C PHE A 31 10.77 1.96 -41.76
N GLY A 32 11.15 0.78 -42.26
CA GLY A 32 12.03 -0.18 -41.60
C GLY A 32 13.50 0.27 -41.52
N ALA A 33 14.01 0.90 -42.59
CA ALA A 33 15.42 1.28 -42.72
C ALA A 33 15.90 2.29 -41.64
N TYR A 34 15.01 3.14 -41.14
CA TYR A 34 15.36 4.16 -40.15
C TYR A 34 14.88 3.76 -38.76
N ALA A 35 15.80 3.51 -37.84
CA ALA A 35 15.50 2.83 -36.59
C ALA A 35 14.98 3.72 -35.44
N ARG A 36 15.14 5.06 -35.45
CA ARG A 36 15.00 5.83 -34.19
C ARG A 36 14.00 6.98 -34.08
N THR A 37 13.55 7.62 -35.15
CA THR A 37 12.40 8.57 -35.06
C THR A 37 12.05 9.04 -36.46
N GLY A 38 10.92 8.56 -36.99
CA GLY A 38 10.28 9.24 -38.10
C GLY A 38 9.36 10.33 -37.55
N GLY A 39 9.30 11.47 -38.23
CA GLY A 39 8.25 12.45 -38.00
C GLY A 39 6.98 12.10 -38.77
N TRP A 40 6.24 13.13 -39.15
CA TRP A 40 5.06 13.07 -40.02
C TRP A 40 5.22 12.17 -41.25
N THR A 41 6.41 12.12 -41.87
CA THR A 41 6.66 11.30 -43.06
C THR A 41 6.47 9.80 -42.81
N PHE A 42 6.85 9.29 -41.63
CA PHE A 42 6.66 7.87 -41.33
C PHE A 42 5.23 7.57 -40.94
N ALA A 43 4.58 8.53 -40.28
CA ALA A 43 3.17 8.47 -39.99
C ALA A 43 2.34 8.42 -41.28
N LEU A 44 2.67 9.24 -42.29
CA LEU A 44 2.06 9.21 -43.61
C LEU A 44 2.25 7.86 -44.30
N LYS A 45 3.45 7.28 -44.26
CA LYS A 45 3.72 5.94 -44.81
C LYS A 45 2.84 4.88 -44.19
N VAL A 46 2.66 4.92 -42.87
CA VAL A 46 1.71 4.05 -42.16
C VAL A 46 0.28 4.38 -42.57
N ALA A 47 -0.10 5.65 -42.62
CA ALA A 47 -1.47 6.06 -42.90
C ALA A 47 -1.96 5.72 -44.31
N ARG A 48 -1.09 5.82 -45.31
CA ARG A 48 -1.40 5.45 -46.69
C ARG A 48 -1.28 3.96 -47.00
N SER A 49 -0.55 3.20 -46.18
CA SER A 49 -0.26 1.78 -46.43
C SER A 49 -0.95 0.80 -45.49
N VAL A 50 -1.38 1.25 -44.31
CA VAL A 50 -1.97 0.39 -43.27
C VAL A 50 -3.48 0.63 -43.18
N ARG A 51 -4.23 -0.47 -43.21
CA ARG A 51 -5.68 -0.47 -43.12
C ARG A 51 -6.16 -0.11 -41.70
N PRO A 52 -7.11 0.84 -41.56
CA PRO A 52 -7.77 1.14 -40.29
C PRO A 52 -8.45 -0.09 -39.66
N GLY A 53 -8.56 -0.08 -38.33
CA GLY A 53 -9.32 -1.11 -37.61
C GLY A 53 -10.80 -1.01 -37.93
N GLY A 54 -11.38 -2.01 -38.60
CA GLY A 54 -12.81 -2.07 -38.93
C GLY A 54 -13.14 -2.18 -40.42
N GLN A 55 -12.18 -1.95 -41.32
CA GLN A 55 -12.38 -2.18 -42.76
C GLN A 55 -12.09 -3.63 -43.15
N SER A 56 -12.90 -4.17 -44.08
CA SER A 56 -12.69 -5.50 -44.66
C SER A 56 -11.45 -5.52 -45.57
N ALA A 57 -10.95 -6.70 -45.95
CA ALA A 57 -9.81 -6.81 -46.87
C ALA A 57 -10.21 -6.53 -48.32
N GLU A 58 -11.51 -6.56 -48.61
CA GLU A 58 -12.06 -6.47 -49.95
C GLU A 58 -12.30 -5.00 -50.37
N ASP A 59 -12.33 -4.07 -49.41
CA ASP A 59 -12.65 -2.65 -49.62
C ASP A 59 -11.43 -1.71 -49.61
N SER A 60 -10.21 -2.24 -49.45
CA SER A 60 -9.02 -1.40 -49.25
C SER A 60 -7.76 -2.03 -49.86
N ASP A 61 -7.06 -1.26 -50.69
CA ASP A 61 -5.75 -1.62 -51.25
C ASP A 61 -4.60 -1.62 -50.21
N LYS A 62 -4.89 -1.25 -48.95
CA LYS A 62 -3.95 -1.23 -47.83
C LYS A 62 -3.78 -2.60 -47.17
N VAL A 63 -2.64 -2.80 -46.52
CA VAL A 63 -2.33 -4.05 -45.79
C VAL A 63 -2.61 -3.92 -44.29
N SER A 64 -2.69 -5.05 -43.57
CA SER A 64 -2.80 -5.02 -42.11
C SER A 64 -1.52 -4.47 -41.45
N ALA A 65 -1.64 -3.91 -40.25
CA ALA A 65 -0.48 -3.42 -39.48
C ALA A 65 0.57 -4.52 -39.24
N LYS A 66 0.11 -5.77 -39.02
CA LYS A 66 0.98 -6.94 -38.88
C LYS A 66 1.78 -7.21 -40.16
N ARG A 67 1.10 -7.18 -41.31
CA ARG A 67 1.74 -7.41 -42.62
C ARG A 67 2.74 -6.30 -42.97
N PHE A 68 2.39 -5.04 -42.70
CA PHE A 68 3.30 -3.90 -42.87
C PHE A 68 4.54 -4.01 -41.99
N ALA A 69 4.36 -4.41 -40.72
CA ALA A 69 5.46 -4.60 -39.78
C ALA A 69 6.43 -5.72 -40.21
N GLU A 70 5.90 -6.83 -40.74
CA GLU A 70 6.70 -7.92 -41.33
C GLU A 70 7.55 -7.42 -42.50
N LEU A 71 6.95 -6.67 -43.44
CA LEU A 71 7.66 -6.09 -44.59
C LEU A 71 8.73 -5.07 -44.17
N ALA A 72 8.47 -4.32 -43.09
CA ALA A 72 9.38 -3.33 -42.55
C ALA A 72 10.44 -3.90 -41.58
N GLY A 73 10.40 -5.20 -41.26
CA GLY A 73 11.31 -5.81 -40.28
C GLY A 73 11.21 -5.20 -38.87
N CYS A 74 10.01 -4.79 -38.44
CA CYS A 74 9.79 -4.16 -37.13
C CYS A 74 8.58 -4.75 -36.38
N SER A 75 8.33 -4.30 -35.14
CA SER A 75 7.17 -4.77 -34.38
C SER A 75 5.85 -4.11 -34.83
N PRO A 76 4.72 -4.84 -34.84
CA PRO A 76 3.40 -4.24 -35.10
C PRO A 76 3.06 -3.08 -34.16
N GLU A 77 3.52 -3.14 -32.91
CA GLU A 77 3.37 -2.05 -31.94
C GLU A 77 4.05 -0.75 -32.40
N ARG A 78 5.20 -0.84 -33.07
CA ARG A 78 5.87 0.33 -33.64
C ARG A 78 4.98 0.96 -34.71
N VAL A 79 4.44 0.16 -35.63
CA VAL A 79 3.52 0.64 -36.67
C VAL A 79 2.28 1.29 -36.05
N MET A 80 1.69 0.65 -35.04
CA MET A 80 0.51 1.15 -34.35
C MET A 80 0.75 2.46 -33.58
N ARG A 81 1.97 2.76 -33.14
CA ARG A 81 2.29 4.07 -32.51
C ARG A 81 2.19 5.22 -33.51
N PHE A 82 2.73 5.03 -34.72
CA PHE A 82 2.61 6.01 -35.79
C PHE A 82 1.17 6.15 -36.29
N TYR A 83 0.45 5.02 -36.35
CA TYR A 83 -0.99 5.02 -36.64
C TYR A 83 -1.75 5.90 -35.63
N LYS A 84 -1.62 5.63 -34.33
CA LYS A 84 -2.37 6.37 -33.29
C LYS A 84 -2.04 7.86 -33.28
N ALA A 85 -0.78 8.22 -33.48
CA ALA A 85 -0.38 9.62 -33.56
C ALA A 85 -1.02 10.35 -34.76
N TRP A 86 -1.12 9.67 -35.91
CA TRP A 86 -1.81 10.21 -37.08
C TRP A 86 -3.33 10.31 -36.86
N ASP A 87 -3.94 9.31 -36.20
CA ASP A 87 -5.37 9.25 -35.89
C ASP A 87 -5.81 10.45 -35.05
N VAL A 88 -5.10 10.72 -33.96
CA VAL A 88 -5.37 11.87 -33.08
C VAL A 88 -5.15 13.20 -33.83
N ALA A 89 -4.10 13.29 -34.66
CA ALA A 89 -3.87 14.49 -35.46
C ALA A 89 -4.93 14.69 -36.56
N ALA A 90 -5.51 13.61 -37.08
CA ALA A 90 -6.59 13.66 -38.07
C ALA A 90 -7.92 14.07 -37.44
N ASP A 91 -8.18 13.62 -36.20
CA ASP A 91 -9.33 14.05 -35.39
C ASP A 91 -9.26 15.55 -35.07
N ASP A 92 -8.05 16.09 -34.85
CA ASP A 92 -7.81 17.53 -34.68
C ASP A 92 -7.84 18.31 -36.02
N GLY A 93 -8.02 17.63 -37.16
CA GLY A 93 -8.10 18.23 -38.49
C GLY A 93 -6.76 18.71 -39.06
N LEU A 94 -5.63 18.31 -38.48
CA LEU A 94 -4.29 18.71 -38.93
C LEU A 94 -3.80 17.90 -40.12
N VAL A 95 -4.24 16.65 -40.24
CA VAL A 95 -3.88 15.74 -41.34
C VAL A 95 -5.12 15.01 -41.86
N PRO A 96 -5.11 14.48 -43.10
CA PRO A 96 -6.24 13.73 -43.62
C PRO A 96 -6.52 12.44 -42.86
N GLN A 97 -7.81 12.08 -42.76
CA GLN A 97 -8.27 10.81 -42.19
C GLN A 97 -7.76 9.61 -42.98
N PHE A 98 -7.51 8.48 -42.31
CA PHE A 98 -6.90 7.31 -42.94
C PHE A 98 -7.68 6.81 -44.15
N GLU A 99 -9.00 6.79 -44.08
CA GLU A 99 -9.88 6.29 -45.14
C GLU A 99 -9.76 7.08 -46.44
N THR A 100 -9.28 8.32 -46.35
CA THR A 100 -9.12 9.22 -47.51
C THR A 100 -7.79 9.05 -48.24
N LEU A 101 -6.82 8.39 -47.60
CA LEU A 101 -5.47 8.21 -48.13
C LEU A 101 -5.37 6.89 -48.90
N GLN A 102 -4.78 6.93 -50.10
CA GLN A 102 -4.47 5.75 -50.90
C GLN A 102 -2.96 5.45 -50.91
N PRO A 103 -2.54 4.18 -51.08
CA PRO A 103 -1.13 3.84 -51.16
C PRO A 103 -0.37 4.68 -52.21
N GLY A 104 0.75 5.28 -51.82
CA GLY A 104 1.58 6.11 -52.70
C GLY A 104 1.14 7.57 -52.84
N VAL A 105 0.03 8.00 -52.23
CA VAL A 105 -0.35 9.42 -52.19
C VAL A 105 0.52 10.17 -51.18
N ASP A 106 1.06 11.31 -51.60
CA ASP A 106 1.71 12.28 -50.72
C ASP A 106 0.75 13.40 -50.36
N VAL A 107 0.85 13.92 -49.15
CA VAL A 107 0.05 15.03 -48.64
C VAL A 107 0.96 16.09 -48.02
N GLU A 108 0.46 17.32 -47.93
CA GLU A 108 1.15 18.37 -47.21
C GLU A 108 1.20 18.01 -45.71
N LEU A 109 2.41 17.98 -45.16
CA LEU A 109 2.65 17.60 -43.77
C LEU A 109 2.81 18.85 -42.92
N PRO A 110 2.27 18.87 -41.68
CA PRO A 110 2.49 19.96 -40.75
C PRO A 110 3.98 20.15 -40.41
N GLU A 111 4.28 21.26 -39.71
CA GLU A 111 5.63 21.51 -39.19
C GLU A 111 6.08 20.37 -38.25
N ALA A 112 7.38 20.07 -38.31
CA ALA A 112 7.96 18.88 -37.66
C ALA A 112 7.96 18.95 -36.13
N ASP A 113 7.89 20.16 -35.56
CA ASP A 113 7.81 20.42 -34.12
C ASP A 113 6.45 20.01 -33.53
N VAL A 114 5.36 20.13 -34.30
CA VAL A 114 4.01 19.71 -33.90
C VAL A 114 3.91 18.20 -33.68
N TRP A 115 4.73 17.40 -34.37
CA TRP A 115 4.71 15.93 -34.28
C TRP A 115 4.87 15.41 -32.85
N LEU A 116 5.69 16.09 -32.03
CA LEU A 116 5.99 15.66 -30.66
C LEU A 116 4.78 15.79 -29.72
N SER A 117 3.77 16.58 -30.08
CA SER A 117 2.52 16.68 -29.32
C SER A 117 1.61 15.46 -29.53
N TYR A 118 1.78 14.73 -30.64
CA TYR A 118 0.93 13.59 -31.03
C TYR A 118 1.63 12.24 -30.88
N TYR A 119 2.94 12.21 -31.08
CA TYR A 119 3.72 10.98 -31.05
C TYR A 119 4.50 10.81 -29.75
N SER A 120 4.10 9.79 -28.98
CA SER A 120 4.91 9.25 -27.88
C SER A 120 5.54 7.91 -28.28
N SER A 121 6.84 7.77 -28.00
CA SER A 121 7.53 6.49 -28.13
C SER A 121 7.05 5.45 -27.11
N ARG A 122 6.40 5.89 -26.02
CA ARG A 122 5.80 5.03 -24.98
C ARG A 122 4.28 5.19 -24.97
N SER A 123 3.56 4.12 -25.30
CA SER A 123 2.09 4.08 -25.33
C SER A 123 1.44 4.34 -23.97
N SER A 124 2.17 4.14 -22.86
CA SER A 124 1.70 4.40 -21.51
C SER A 124 1.60 5.89 -21.19
N ALA A 125 2.43 6.73 -21.81
CA ALA A 125 2.56 8.16 -21.50
C ALA A 125 1.26 8.95 -21.73
N THR A 126 0.44 8.51 -22.68
CA THR A 126 -0.83 9.14 -23.04
C THR A 126 -2.04 8.53 -22.33
N SER A 127 -1.84 7.55 -21.44
CA SER A 127 -2.91 6.97 -20.64
C SER A 127 -3.20 7.83 -19.41
N VAL A 128 -4.42 7.76 -18.84
CA VAL A 128 -4.76 8.45 -17.57
C VAL A 128 -3.73 8.16 -16.48
N ARG A 129 -3.28 6.90 -16.40
CA ARG A 129 -2.20 6.47 -15.49
C ARG A 129 -0.87 7.14 -15.82
N GLY A 130 -0.49 7.22 -17.09
CA GLY A 130 0.75 7.86 -17.54
C GLY A 130 0.78 9.37 -17.32
N SER A 131 -0.36 10.04 -17.52
CA SER A 131 -0.52 11.46 -17.22
C SER A 131 -0.37 11.74 -15.73
N ALA A 132 -0.97 10.90 -14.86
CA ALA A 132 -0.80 11.02 -13.41
C ALA A 132 0.66 10.81 -12.98
N ILE A 133 1.35 9.81 -13.55
CA ILE A 133 2.77 9.54 -13.27
C ILE A 133 3.64 10.71 -13.76
N THR A 134 3.32 11.30 -14.91
CA THR A 134 4.05 12.45 -15.47
C THR A 134 3.90 13.67 -14.57
N ALA A 135 2.68 14.00 -14.15
CA ALA A 135 2.41 15.11 -13.25
C ALA A 135 3.14 14.95 -11.90
N ALA A 136 3.11 13.75 -11.31
CA ALA A 136 3.84 13.46 -10.08
C ALA A 136 5.36 13.60 -10.27
N ALA A 137 5.91 13.11 -11.38
CA ALA A 137 7.34 13.26 -11.68
C ALA A 137 7.76 14.72 -11.81
N GLU A 138 6.94 15.56 -12.46
CA GLU A 138 7.21 16.99 -12.62
C GLU A 138 7.15 17.74 -11.28
N ALA A 139 6.19 17.41 -10.41
CA ALA A 139 6.12 17.98 -9.06
C ALA A 139 7.39 17.69 -8.24
N GLU A 140 7.98 16.50 -8.42
CA GLU A 140 9.23 16.08 -7.79
C GLU A 140 10.50 16.55 -8.54
N GLY A 141 10.35 17.31 -9.64
CA GLY A 141 11.48 17.76 -10.46
C GLY A 141 12.21 16.64 -11.22
N ILE A 142 11.57 15.48 -11.37
CA ILE A 142 12.10 14.30 -12.05
C ILE A 142 11.65 14.30 -13.52
N ARG A 143 12.52 13.83 -14.42
CA ARG A 143 12.17 13.65 -15.83
C ARG A 143 11.01 12.64 -15.96
N PRO A 144 9.86 13.00 -16.58
CA PRO A 144 8.71 12.10 -16.71
C PRO A 144 9.02 10.74 -17.35
N THR A 145 9.94 10.74 -18.31
CA THR A 145 10.39 9.52 -19.00
C THR A 145 10.99 8.49 -18.06
N LYS A 146 11.63 8.91 -16.96
CA LYS A 146 12.21 8.02 -15.96
C LYS A 146 11.16 7.44 -15.02
N ALA A 147 10.19 8.24 -14.59
CA ALA A 147 9.07 7.75 -13.80
C ALA A 147 8.22 6.73 -14.57
N LEU A 148 7.95 7.00 -15.85
CA LEU A 148 7.24 6.06 -16.73
C LEU A 148 8.04 4.76 -16.95
N GLU A 149 9.36 4.84 -17.12
CA GLU A 149 10.22 3.66 -17.26
C GLU A 149 10.18 2.74 -16.03
N VAL A 150 10.18 3.33 -14.83
CA VAL A 150 10.04 2.58 -13.56
C VAL A 150 8.64 1.96 -13.46
N ALA A 151 7.60 2.72 -13.79
CA ALA A 151 6.21 2.25 -13.71
C ALA A 151 5.89 1.11 -14.70
N GLU A 152 6.56 1.09 -15.85
CA GLU A 152 6.47 0.01 -16.84
C GLU A 152 7.23 -1.26 -16.43
N ASN A 153 8.17 -1.18 -15.48
CA ASN A 153 8.99 -2.30 -15.05
C ASN A 153 8.91 -2.57 -13.53
N PRO A 154 7.76 -3.03 -12.99
CA PRO A 154 7.60 -3.28 -11.56
C PRO A 154 8.58 -4.32 -10.98
N THR A 155 9.03 -5.27 -11.79
CA THR A 155 10.01 -6.28 -11.39
C THR A 155 11.40 -5.67 -11.15
N ALA A 156 11.80 -4.70 -11.98
CA ALA A 156 13.03 -3.95 -11.79
C ALA A 156 12.97 -3.07 -10.53
N LEU A 157 11.84 -2.40 -10.29
CA LEU A 157 11.60 -1.64 -9.06
C LEU A 157 11.71 -2.54 -7.82
N ARG A 158 11.07 -3.72 -7.84
CA ARG A 158 11.15 -4.69 -6.76
C ARG A 158 12.60 -5.14 -6.51
N ALA A 159 13.36 -5.41 -7.57
CA ALA A 159 14.77 -5.79 -7.44
C ALA A 159 15.59 -4.67 -6.79
N ALA A 160 15.35 -3.40 -7.16
CA ALA A 160 16.00 -2.24 -6.55
C ALA A 160 15.66 -2.09 -5.06
N ILE A 161 14.38 -2.20 -4.68
CA ILE A 161 13.93 -2.15 -3.28
C ILE A 161 14.59 -3.26 -2.45
N LEU A 162 14.74 -4.46 -3.00
CA LEU A 162 15.36 -5.58 -2.27
C LEU A 162 16.88 -5.45 -2.15
N ALA A 163 17.54 -4.79 -3.11
CA ALA A 163 18.99 -4.71 -3.18
C ALA A 163 19.57 -3.46 -2.51
N ASP A 164 18.82 -2.36 -2.44
CA ASP A 164 19.31 -1.06 -1.96
C ASP A 164 18.46 -0.51 -0.80
N PRO A 165 19.03 -0.36 0.41
CA PRO A 165 18.32 0.17 1.57
C PRO A 165 17.76 1.57 1.37
N SER A 166 18.47 2.45 0.64
CA SER A 166 18.01 3.84 0.43
C SER A 166 16.75 3.89 -0.43
N THR A 167 16.70 3.06 -1.48
CA THR A 167 15.51 2.86 -2.33
C THR A 167 14.37 2.25 -1.53
N ALA A 168 14.66 1.28 -0.64
CA ALA A 168 13.64 0.70 0.23
C ALA A 168 13.05 1.74 1.19
N GLN A 169 13.87 2.62 1.76
CA GLN A 169 13.41 3.70 2.64
C GLN A 169 12.53 4.69 1.87
N ALA A 170 12.98 5.17 0.70
CA ALA A 170 12.20 6.08 -0.14
C ALA A 170 10.84 5.47 -0.54
N ALA A 171 10.81 4.17 -0.89
CA ALA A 171 9.57 3.48 -1.20
C ALA A 171 8.62 3.37 0.01
N ARG A 172 9.15 3.19 1.23
CA ARG A 172 8.34 3.19 2.46
C ARG A 172 7.77 4.57 2.75
N SER A 173 8.58 5.61 2.72
CA SER A 173 8.13 7.00 2.93
C SER A 173 7.01 7.37 1.96
N ALA A 174 7.20 7.12 0.65
CA ALA A 174 6.18 7.40 -0.35
C ALA A 174 4.86 6.61 -0.14
N LEU A 175 4.93 5.41 0.46
CA LEU A 175 3.73 4.65 0.83
C LEU A 175 3.03 5.24 2.05
N LEU A 176 3.79 5.71 3.05
CA LEU A 176 3.24 6.37 4.24
C LEU A 176 2.55 7.68 3.88
N ASP A 177 3.18 8.53 3.05
CA ASP A 177 2.57 9.77 2.57
C ASP A 177 1.23 9.49 1.87
N ARG A 178 1.18 8.43 1.04
CA ARG A 178 -0.05 8.07 0.32
C ARG A 178 -1.14 7.52 1.24
N ILE A 179 -0.79 6.87 2.36
CA ILE A 179 -1.77 6.33 3.32
C ILE A 179 -2.57 7.43 4.02
N GLU A 180 -2.05 8.65 4.10
CA GLU A 180 -2.77 9.79 4.67
C GLU A 180 -4.01 10.13 3.83
N GLU A 181 -3.92 10.00 2.51
CA GLU A 181 -4.95 10.39 1.54
C GLU A 181 -5.71 9.20 0.90
N ASP A 182 -5.17 7.98 0.97
CA ASP A 182 -5.71 6.76 0.32
C ASP A 182 -6.22 5.72 1.35
N ASP A 183 -7.52 5.80 1.69
CA ASP A 183 -8.18 4.88 2.63
C ASP A 183 -8.15 3.40 2.17
N ALA A 184 -8.17 3.17 0.86
CA ALA A 184 -8.12 1.82 0.30
C ALA A 184 -6.74 1.20 0.52
N LEU A 185 -5.67 1.97 0.29
CA LEU A 185 -4.30 1.57 0.62
C LEU A 185 -4.13 1.35 2.12
N ARG A 186 -4.61 2.27 2.96
CA ARG A 186 -4.56 2.16 4.43
C ARG A 186 -5.17 0.83 4.89
N SER A 187 -6.38 0.54 4.40
CA SER A 187 -7.10 -0.70 4.73
C SER A 187 -6.42 -1.96 4.20
N ALA A 188 -5.74 -1.89 3.04
CA ALA A 188 -4.98 -2.99 2.50
C ALA A 188 -3.72 -3.28 3.33
N LEU A 189 -2.94 -2.24 3.67
CA LEU A 189 -1.74 -2.41 4.48
C LEU A 189 -2.06 -2.93 5.89
N ALA A 190 -3.12 -2.41 6.51
CA ALA A 190 -3.56 -2.89 7.82
C ALA A 190 -3.90 -4.38 7.81
N ARG A 191 -4.57 -4.87 6.75
CA ARG A 191 -4.85 -6.30 6.56
C ARG A 191 -3.57 -7.11 6.36
N ASP A 192 -2.63 -6.61 5.57
CA ASP A 192 -1.35 -7.29 5.33
C ASP A 192 -0.50 -7.40 6.60
N VAL A 193 -0.50 -6.37 7.44
CA VAL A 193 0.14 -6.38 8.77
C VAL A 193 -0.56 -7.38 9.69
N ALA A 194 -1.90 -7.33 9.77
CA ALA A 194 -2.67 -8.23 10.62
C ALA A 194 -2.54 -9.71 10.22
N ALA A 195 -2.37 -10.01 8.93
CA ALA A 195 -2.20 -11.36 8.41
C ALA A 195 -0.80 -11.95 8.68
N ARG A 196 0.19 -11.11 9.02
CA ARG A 196 1.58 -11.53 9.24
C ARG A 196 1.91 -11.43 10.72
N GLU A 197 1.94 -12.57 11.41
CA GLU A 197 2.09 -12.64 12.86
C GLU A 197 3.32 -11.87 13.39
N GLU A 198 4.46 -11.97 12.72
CA GLU A 198 5.68 -11.25 13.13
C GLU A 198 5.55 -9.73 12.96
N LEU A 199 4.86 -9.24 11.91
CA LEU A 199 4.60 -7.80 11.76
C LEU A 199 3.58 -7.31 12.79
N LYS A 200 2.54 -8.09 13.04
CA LYS A 200 1.56 -7.80 14.08
C LYS A 200 2.22 -7.66 15.45
N LYS A 201 3.14 -8.57 15.81
CA LYS A 201 3.92 -8.48 17.04
C LYS A 201 4.84 -7.27 17.06
N ALA A 202 5.54 -6.98 15.97
CA ALA A 202 6.41 -5.81 15.87
C ALA A 202 5.63 -4.52 16.08
N VAL A 203 4.50 -4.34 15.40
CA VAL A 203 3.61 -3.18 15.57
C VAL A 203 3.09 -3.08 17.00
N ALA A 204 2.66 -4.20 17.61
CA ALA A 204 2.23 -4.18 19.01
C ALA A 204 3.37 -3.80 19.98
N GLY A 205 4.61 -4.19 19.67
CA GLY A 205 5.82 -3.77 20.37
C GLY A 205 6.01 -2.26 20.30
N GLU A 206 5.96 -1.69 19.09
CA GLU A 206 6.07 -0.23 18.88
C GLU A 206 4.93 0.54 19.53
N THR A 207 3.69 0.06 19.46
CA THR A 207 2.55 0.66 20.18
C THR A 207 2.82 0.72 21.67
N LYS A 208 3.35 -0.36 22.25
CA LYS A 208 3.68 -0.40 23.68
C LYS A 208 4.80 0.57 24.06
N VAL A 209 5.77 0.79 23.18
CA VAL A 209 6.82 1.80 23.37
C VAL A 209 6.19 3.20 23.34
N SER A 210 5.36 3.49 22.35
CA SER A 210 4.62 4.75 22.26
C SER A 210 3.76 5.02 23.50
N ASP A 211 2.99 4.04 23.97
CA ASP A 211 2.15 4.15 25.17
C ASP A 211 2.97 4.47 26.43
N ARG A 212 4.19 3.91 26.53
CA ARG A 212 5.11 4.19 27.66
C ARG A 212 5.64 5.61 27.61
N ILE A 213 6.04 6.07 26.42
CA ILE A 213 6.50 7.46 26.21
C ILE A 213 5.37 8.43 26.53
N GLU A 214 4.16 8.16 26.03
CA GLU A 214 2.98 8.98 26.31
C GLU A 214 2.65 9.02 27.80
N PHE A 215 2.76 7.89 28.51
CA PHE A 215 2.59 7.86 29.95
C PHE A 215 3.59 8.77 30.69
N VAL A 216 4.88 8.70 30.33
CA VAL A 216 5.91 9.56 30.94
C VAL A 216 5.64 11.03 30.60
N ARG A 217 5.26 11.34 29.36
CA ARG A 217 4.87 12.69 28.92
C ARG A 217 3.69 13.24 29.72
N GLN A 218 2.64 12.45 29.88
CA GLN A 218 1.46 12.85 30.65
C GLN A 218 1.82 13.20 32.10
N VAL A 219 2.76 12.48 32.70
CA VAL A 219 3.22 12.76 34.06
C VAL A 219 4.06 14.04 34.13
N ALA A 220 4.98 14.23 33.19
CA ALA A 220 5.84 15.41 33.13
C ALA A 220 5.04 16.70 32.87
N GLU A 221 4.17 16.69 31.85
CA GLU A 221 3.45 17.88 31.37
C GLU A 221 2.08 18.06 32.03
N GLY A 222 1.34 16.97 32.23
CA GLY A 222 -0.04 17.00 32.70
C GLY A 222 -0.18 17.24 34.21
N GLY A 223 0.90 17.02 34.97
CA GLY A 223 0.96 17.30 36.41
C GLY A 223 0.04 16.44 37.29
N GLN A 224 -0.61 15.43 36.71
CA GLN A 224 -1.48 14.48 37.39
C GLN A 224 -1.04 13.07 37.06
N VAL A 225 -1.21 12.16 38.01
CA VAL A 225 -0.86 10.76 37.82
C VAL A 225 -1.93 9.85 38.37
N LYS A 226 -2.12 8.73 37.67
CA LYS A 226 -3.04 7.67 38.08
C LYS A 226 -2.29 6.66 38.95
N THR A 227 -2.76 6.49 40.18
CA THR A 227 -2.24 5.51 41.12
C THR A 227 -2.60 4.07 40.70
N PRO A 228 -2.00 3.04 41.32
CA PRO A 228 -2.31 1.65 41.01
C PRO A 228 -3.78 1.24 41.20
N ALA A 229 -4.53 1.82 42.14
CA ALA A 229 -5.99 1.58 42.25
C ALA A 229 -6.83 2.40 41.27
N GLY A 230 -6.20 3.30 40.50
CA GLY A 230 -6.86 4.11 39.50
C GLY A 230 -7.34 5.49 39.98
N GLN A 231 -6.95 5.91 41.19
CA GLN A 231 -7.21 7.26 41.69
C GLN A 231 -6.26 8.25 40.99
N VAL A 232 -6.77 9.42 40.65
CA VAL A 232 -5.94 10.50 40.09
C VAL A 232 -5.47 11.39 41.24
N ILE A 233 -4.17 11.60 41.33
CA ILE A 233 -3.53 12.49 42.31
C ILE A 233 -2.68 13.53 41.58
N GLU A 234 -2.41 14.65 42.24
CA GLU A 234 -1.41 15.60 41.76
C GLU A 234 -0.02 14.96 41.84
N ALA A 235 0.75 15.07 40.76
CA ALA A 235 2.08 14.49 40.68
C ALA A 235 3.06 15.32 41.55
N PRO A 236 3.73 14.69 42.54
CA PRO A 236 4.75 15.37 43.35
C PRO A 236 5.84 15.99 42.48
N ALA A 237 6.45 17.08 42.97
CA ALA A 237 7.47 17.81 42.21
C ALA A 237 8.65 16.93 41.78
N GLU A 238 9.12 16.04 42.66
CA GLU A 238 10.22 15.10 42.36
C GLU A 238 9.85 14.13 41.23
N LEU A 239 8.62 13.61 41.26
CA LEU A 239 8.11 12.69 40.25
C LEU A 239 7.97 13.37 38.88
N ARG A 240 7.54 14.63 38.83
CA ARG A 240 7.47 15.42 37.59
C ARG A 240 8.86 15.73 37.04
N GLN A 241 9.81 16.12 37.89
CA GLN A 241 11.19 16.40 37.48
C GLN A 241 11.90 15.16 36.93
N GLU A 242 11.68 13.99 37.53
CA GLU A 242 12.24 12.74 37.01
C GLU A 242 11.62 12.35 35.66
N ALA A 243 10.30 12.49 35.52
CA ALA A 243 9.62 12.25 34.26
C ALA A 243 10.10 13.20 33.14
N GLU A 244 10.28 14.48 33.44
CA GLU A 244 10.80 15.49 32.50
C GLU A 244 12.24 15.19 32.06
N ARG A 245 13.08 14.72 32.99
CA ARG A 245 14.45 14.28 32.67
C ARG A 245 14.46 13.11 31.68
N HIS A 246 13.65 12.09 31.96
CA HIS A 246 13.55 10.94 31.05
C HIS A 246 12.96 11.31 29.70
N LEU A 247 11.97 12.21 29.67
CA LEU A 247 11.39 12.70 28.42
C LEU A 247 12.41 13.47 27.58
N SER A 248 13.20 14.35 28.22
CA SER A 248 14.26 15.09 27.54
C SER A 248 15.29 14.15 26.90
N LEU A 249 15.67 13.08 27.61
CA LEU A 249 16.58 12.06 27.07
C LEU A 249 15.96 11.31 25.89
N LEU A 250 14.66 10.99 25.95
CA LEU A 250 13.95 10.33 24.85
C LEU A 250 13.82 11.22 23.61
N ASP A 251 13.61 12.53 23.80
CA ASP A 251 13.50 13.50 22.71
C ASP A 251 14.86 13.78 22.03
N GLU A 252 15.98 13.52 22.72
CA GLU A 252 17.34 13.65 22.18
C GLU A 252 17.83 12.41 21.39
N LEU A 253 17.08 11.29 21.42
CA LEU A 253 17.42 10.07 20.68
C LEU A 253 17.12 10.22 19.17
N ASP A 254 18.04 9.75 18.33
CA ASP A 254 17.85 9.74 16.87
C ASP A 254 16.95 8.56 16.43
N GLU A 255 16.36 8.67 15.23
CA GLU A 255 15.57 7.61 14.59
C GLU A 255 16.43 6.36 14.30
N GLY A 256 16.55 5.47 15.28
CA GLY A 256 17.35 4.25 15.20
C GLY A 256 17.95 3.79 16.53
N ASP A 257 17.92 4.64 17.55
CA ASP A 257 18.40 4.30 18.89
C ASP A 257 17.43 3.37 19.64
N GLU A 258 17.91 2.73 20.70
CA GLU A 258 17.18 1.79 21.58
C GLU A 258 16.03 2.46 22.38
N ALA A 259 15.26 3.36 21.76
CA ALA A 259 14.16 4.11 22.35
C ALA A 259 13.17 3.22 23.12
N GLY A 260 13.00 1.96 22.69
CA GLY A 260 12.19 0.97 23.39
C GLY A 260 12.71 0.59 24.78
N GLU A 261 14.04 0.50 24.97
CA GLU A 261 14.67 0.21 26.26
C GLU A 261 14.60 1.42 27.19
N TRP A 262 14.94 2.61 26.67
CA TRP A 262 14.83 3.87 27.39
C TRP A 262 13.39 4.17 27.83
N ALA A 263 12.41 3.94 26.96
CA ALA A 263 11.00 4.10 27.30
C ALA A 263 10.55 3.09 28.38
N ALA A 264 11.09 1.86 28.36
CA ALA A 264 10.80 0.86 29.38
C ALA A 264 11.38 1.25 30.74
N GLU A 265 12.62 1.75 30.77
CA GLU A 265 13.27 2.25 31.97
C GLU A 265 12.52 3.45 32.54
N ALA A 266 12.29 4.48 31.74
CA ALA A 266 11.57 5.68 32.14
C ALA A 266 10.19 5.35 32.72
N TYR A 267 9.41 4.51 32.03
CA TYR A 267 8.13 4.04 32.53
C TYR A 267 8.25 3.28 33.87
N GLY A 268 9.26 2.41 34.01
CA GLY A 268 9.52 1.65 35.23
C GLY A 268 9.88 2.54 36.41
N THR A 269 10.75 3.52 36.20
CA THR A 269 11.17 4.50 37.21
C THR A 269 9.99 5.34 37.68
N VAL A 270 9.25 5.95 36.75
CA VAL A 270 8.07 6.76 37.09
C VAL A 270 7.03 5.91 37.84
N LYS A 271 6.79 4.67 37.41
CA LYS A 271 5.85 3.77 38.10
C LYS A 271 6.28 3.42 39.52
N THR A 272 7.57 3.20 39.75
CA THR A 272 8.12 2.97 41.08
C THR A 272 7.92 4.19 41.97
N LEU A 273 8.20 5.39 41.46
CA LEU A 273 7.99 6.64 42.20
C LEU A 273 6.51 6.90 42.56
N ILE A 274 5.56 6.51 41.69
CA ILE A 274 4.13 6.57 42.03
C ILE A 274 3.81 5.64 43.22
N GLN A 275 4.39 4.44 43.23
CA GLN A 275 4.17 3.49 44.33
C GLN A 275 4.76 4.03 45.63
N GLU A 276 5.96 4.57 45.60
CA GLU A 276 6.60 5.20 46.76
C GLU A 276 5.80 6.40 47.27
N THR A 277 5.24 7.23 46.37
CA THR A 277 4.35 8.34 46.71
C THR A 277 3.11 7.85 47.47
N VAL A 278 2.47 6.78 46.97
CA VAL A 278 1.31 6.15 47.62
C VAL A 278 1.69 5.55 48.97
N GLU A 279 2.87 4.96 49.10
CA GLU A 279 3.34 4.35 50.34
C GLU A 279 3.73 5.39 51.39
N ALA A 280 4.24 6.55 50.98
CA ALA A 280 4.61 7.64 51.87
C ALA A 280 3.39 8.33 52.52
N ASP A 281 2.24 8.37 51.82
CA ASP A 281 1.01 8.98 52.30
C ASP A 281 0.07 7.94 52.97
N PRO A 282 -0.12 7.97 54.31
CA PRO A 282 -0.98 7.02 55.00
C PRO A 282 -2.45 7.08 54.61
N GLU A 283 -2.98 8.27 54.29
CA GLU A 283 -4.38 8.46 53.90
C GLU A 283 -4.60 7.90 52.50
N LEU A 284 -3.70 8.22 51.57
CA LEU A 284 -3.73 7.69 50.21
C LEU A 284 -3.59 6.17 50.20
N ARG A 285 -2.73 5.59 51.05
CA ARG A 285 -2.61 4.13 51.18
C ARG A 285 -3.91 3.45 51.62
N VAL A 286 -4.65 4.06 52.54
CA VAL A 286 -5.95 3.55 52.99
C VAL A 286 -7.01 3.70 51.89
N ALA A 287 -7.04 4.85 51.22
CA ALA A 287 -7.92 5.11 50.08
C ALA A 287 -7.68 4.08 48.95
N GLU A 288 -6.41 3.84 48.58
CA GLU A 288 -6.00 2.84 47.60
C GLU A 288 -6.47 1.43 47.95
N ARG A 289 -6.29 1.01 49.20
CA ARG A 289 -6.76 -0.32 49.66
C ARG A 289 -8.27 -0.44 49.57
N ARG A 290 -9.02 0.60 49.94
CA ARG A 290 -10.48 0.63 49.81
C ARG A 290 -10.90 0.58 48.35
N THR A 291 -10.31 1.40 47.49
CA THR A 291 -10.62 1.42 46.05
C THR A 291 -10.30 0.08 45.39
N LYS A 292 -9.16 -0.55 45.72
CA LYS A 292 -8.83 -1.91 45.25
C LYS A 292 -9.85 -2.93 45.73
N PHE A 293 -10.26 -2.86 47.00
CA PHE A 293 -11.28 -3.76 47.56
C PHE A 293 -12.62 -3.63 46.81
N TYR A 294 -13.17 -2.42 46.70
CA TYR A 294 -14.45 -2.20 46.04
C TYR A 294 -14.41 -2.52 44.54
N SER A 295 -13.34 -2.14 43.84
CA SER A 295 -13.21 -2.45 42.41
C SER A 295 -13.07 -3.94 42.15
N SER A 296 -12.33 -4.67 43.00
CA SER A 296 -12.20 -6.13 42.89
C SER A 296 -13.53 -6.81 43.16
N LEU A 297 -14.26 -6.38 44.20
CA LEU A 297 -15.56 -6.92 44.54
C LEU A 297 -16.60 -6.65 43.43
N SER A 298 -16.68 -5.42 42.93
CA SER A 298 -17.60 -5.06 41.84
C SER A 298 -17.32 -5.86 40.56
N LYS A 299 -16.04 -6.06 40.20
CA LYS A 299 -15.67 -6.92 39.06
C LYS A 299 -16.08 -8.37 39.29
N ALA A 300 -15.82 -8.91 40.49
CA ALA A 300 -16.23 -10.27 40.82
C ALA A 300 -17.75 -10.44 40.74
N THR A 301 -18.53 -9.52 41.33
CA THR A 301 -19.99 -9.52 41.25
C THR A 301 -20.48 -9.52 39.81
N LYS A 302 -19.92 -8.65 38.96
CA LYS A 302 -20.30 -8.59 37.54
C LYS A 302 -20.03 -9.92 36.81
N VAL A 303 -18.91 -10.58 37.08
CA VAL A 303 -18.61 -11.91 36.51
C VAL A 303 -19.68 -12.93 36.92
N PHE A 304 -20.13 -12.92 38.18
CA PHE A 304 -21.19 -13.83 38.63
C PHE A 304 -22.58 -13.47 38.07
N GLU A 305 -22.87 -12.19 37.84
CA GLU A 305 -24.11 -11.75 37.18
C GLU A 305 -24.16 -12.15 35.70
N GLU A 306 -23.00 -12.23 35.03
CA GLU A 306 -22.88 -12.67 33.63
C GLU A 306 -22.94 -14.19 33.47
N LEU A 307 -22.83 -14.97 34.57
CA LEU A 307 -23.02 -16.42 34.51
C LEU A 307 -24.50 -16.75 34.30
N THR A 308 -24.83 -17.19 33.09
CA THR A 308 -26.12 -17.79 32.74
C THR A 308 -26.03 -19.30 32.90
N PHE A 309 -27.02 -19.90 33.56
CA PHE A 309 -27.14 -21.34 33.76
C PHE A 309 -28.31 -21.93 32.96
N ASP A 310 -28.62 -21.30 31.81
CA ASP A 310 -29.54 -21.87 30.83
C ASP A 310 -28.93 -23.19 30.29
N ASP A 311 -29.75 -24.23 30.14
CA ASP A 311 -29.31 -25.58 29.73
C ASP A 311 -28.22 -26.20 30.64
N ALA A 312 -28.24 -25.85 31.93
CA ALA A 312 -27.26 -26.34 32.91
C ALA A 312 -27.16 -27.88 32.97
N ASP A 313 -28.21 -28.62 32.63
CA ASP A 313 -28.17 -30.08 32.57
C ASP A 313 -27.22 -30.64 31.49
N GLU A 314 -26.88 -29.85 30.47
CA GLU A 314 -25.94 -30.25 29.41
C GLU A 314 -24.47 -30.17 29.84
N PHE A 315 -24.14 -29.35 30.85
CA PHE A 315 -22.76 -29.09 31.27
C PHE A 315 -22.56 -29.11 32.80
N TYR A 316 -23.56 -29.51 33.57
CA TYR A 316 -23.47 -29.60 35.03
C TYR A 316 -22.41 -30.62 35.47
N GLU A 317 -21.52 -30.17 36.34
CA GLU A 317 -20.58 -31.02 37.07
C GLU A 317 -20.68 -30.73 38.58
N ASP A 318 -20.66 -31.77 39.41
CA ASP A 318 -20.72 -31.62 40.88
C ASP A 318 -19.58 -30.73 41.43
N GLU A 319 -18.43 -30.68 40.74
CA GLU A 319 -17.32 -29.78 41.11
C GLU A 319 -17.72 -28.29 40.99
N MET A 320 -18.60 -27.92 40.07
CA MET A 320 -19.03 -26.53 39.89
C MET A 320 -19.74 -26.00 41.14
N VAL A 321 -20.61 -26.81 41.74
CA VAL A 321 -21.30 -26.47 42.99
C VAL A 321 -20.28 -26.39 44.14
N ALA A 322 -19.38 -27.37 44.25
CA ALA A 322 -18.36 -27.38 45.29
C ALA A 322 -17.46 -26.13 45.26
N ARG A 323 -17.11 -25.62 44.06
CA ARG A 323 -16.33 -24.39 43.90
C ARG A 323 -17.10 -23.14 44.32
N LEU A 324 -18.39 -23.08 44.04
CA LEU A 324 -19.23 -21.97 44.50
C LEU A 324 -19.40 -21.96 46.02
N GLU A 325 -19.52 -23.14 46.64
CA GLU A 325 -19.57 -23.29 48.09
C GLU A 325 -18.23 -22.93 48.77
N GLU A 326 -17.09 -23.33 48.19
CA GLU A 326 -15.75 -22.92 48.65
C GLU A 326 -15.61 -21.39 48.63
N LEU A 327 -16.05 -20.75 47.53
CA LEU A 327 -16.07 -19.30 47.41
C LEU A 327 -17.00 -18.64 48.44
N GLN A 328 -18.20 -19.18 48.66
CA GLN A 328 -19.13 -18.69 49.68
C GLN A 328 -18.50 -18.73 51.07
N GLY A 329 -17.77 -19.81 51.39
CA GLY A 329 -17.01 -19.94 52.64
C GLY A 329 -15.92 -18.87 52.76
N ALA A 330 -15.11 -18.65 51.71
CA ALA A 330 -14.09 -17.60 51.69
C ALA A 330 -14.68 -16.19 51.87
N LEU A 331 -15.83 -15.91 51.23
CA LEU A 331 -16.55 -14.65 51.41
C LEU A 331 -17.07 -14.47 52.83
N ALA A 332 -17.59 -15.53 53.45
CA ALA A 332 -18.05 -15.49 54.84
C ALA A 332 -16.90 -15.12 55.80
N VAL A 333 -15.71 -15.71 55.63
CA VAL A 333 -14.51 -15.36 56.42
C VAL A 333 -14.12 -13.89 56.24
N CYS A 334 -14.13 -13.39 55.01
CA CYS A 334 -13.85 -11.97 54.73
C CYS A 334 -14.87 -11.03 55.41
N ILE A 335 -16.16 -11.38 55.37
CA ILE A 335 -17.23 -10.62 56.02
C ILE A 335 -17.02 -10.59 57.54
N GLU A 336 -16.70 -11.74 58.15
CA GLU A 336 -16.42 -11.82 59.59
C GLU A 336 -15.21 -10.96 59.97
N ALA A 337 -14.13 -11.02 59.19
CA ALA A 337 -12.94 -10.19 59.42
C ALA A 337 -13.26 -8.68 59.36
N LEU A 338 -14.07 -8.24 58.39
CA LEU A 338 -14.49 -6.84 58.28
C LEU A 338 -15.41 -6.42 59.42
N ARG A 339 -16.34 -7.28 59.83
CA ARG A 339 -17.22 -7.02 60.99
C ARG A 339 -16.43 -6.90 62.28
N LYS A 340 -15.42 -7.76 62.46
CA LYS A 340 -14.49 -7.70 63.60
C LYS A 340 -13.56 -6.47 63.56
N ALA A 341 -13.30 -5.90 62.39
CA ALA A 341 -12.55 -4.65 62.30
C ALA A 341 -13.42 -3.41 62.60
N ALA A 342 -14.75 -3.55 62.56
CA ALA A 342 -15.70 -2.48 62.84
C ALA A 342 -16.13 -2.39 64.33
N GLY A 343 -15.69 -3.33 65.18
CA GLY A 343 -16.01 -3.43 66.61
C GLY A 343 -15.08 -4.39 67.34
#